data_AF-A0A084U940-F1
#
_entry.id   AF-A0A084U940-F1
#
_cell.length_a   1.000
_cell.length_b   1.000
_cell.length_c   1.000
_cell.angle_alpha   90.00
_cell.angle_beta   90.00
_cell.angle_gamma   90.00
#
_symmetry.space_group_name_H-M   'P 1'
#
loop_
_entity.id
_entity.type
_entity.pdbx_description
1 polymer ?
#
loop_
_entity_poly.entity_id
_entity_poly.type
_entity_poly.pdbx_seq_one_letter_code
_entity_poly.pdbx_strand_id
1 'polypeptide(L)'
;MSSSTGNRLQTGVQVLDHELVEEMAVSLGAAGRSAEEAVSALDGLPESGELREKLLKQAAEAVYAYFIQRELCGLKRHDEVIRDMGIPRMVLARLGAR
;
A
#
# COMPACT_ATOMS: atom_id res chain seq x y z
N MET A 1 36.26 -24.93 22.81
CA MET A 1 34.78 -24.85 22.79
C MET A 1 34.37 -23.39 22.78
N SER A 2 34.21 -22.76 21.60
CA SER A 2 33.73 -21.37 21.51
C SER A 2 33.17 -21.08 20.11
N SER A 3 32.01 -21.65 19.78
CA SER A 3 31.29 -21.34 18.52
C SER A 3 29.76 -21.41 18.63
N SER A 4 29.21 -21.52 19.85
CA SER A 4 27.78 -21.69 20.09
C SER A 4 27.00 -20.36 20.23
N THR A 5 27.67 -19.27 20.57
CA THR A 5 27.03 -17.96 20.77
C THR A 5 26.81 -17.20 19.46
N GLY A 6 27.77 -17.25 18.52
CA GLY A 6 27.65 -16.60 17.21
C GLY A 6 26.52 -17.17 16.36
N ASN A 7 26.33 -18.49 16.38
CA ASN A 7 25.26 -19.15 15.63
C ASN A 7 23.86 -18.75 16.12
N ARG A 8 23.68 -18.56 17.44
CA ARG A 8 22.38 -18.16 18.02
C ARG A 8 22.01 -16.70 17.74
N LEU A 9 22.98 -15.80 17.75
CA LEU A 9 22.76 -14.41 17.38
C LEU A 9 22.41 -14.29 15.89
N GLN A 10 23.08 -15.05 15.03
CA GLN A 10 22.77 -15.11 13.61
C GLN A 10 21.36 -15.66 13.35
N THR A 11 20.95 -16.73 14.04
CA THR A 11 19.57 -17.25 13.92
C THR A 11 18.53 -16.26 14.44
N GLY A 12 18.82 -15.52 15.52
CA GLY A 12 17.90 -14.51 16.05
C GLY A 12 17.67 -13.34 15.09
N VAL A 13 18.74 -12.82 14.49
CA VAL A 13 18.65 -11.77 13.46
C VAL A 13 17.92 -12.28 12.22
N GLN A 14 18.22 -13.49 11.75
CA GLN A 14 17.57 -14.08 10.58
C GLN A 14 16.06 -14.33 10.76
N VAL A 15 15.62 -14.71 11.97
CA VAL A 15 14.19 -14.87 12.28
C VAL A 15 13.47 -13.52 12.26
N LEU A 16 14.07 -12.49 12.87
CA LEU A 16 13.50 -11.14 12.87
C LEU A 16 13.40 -10.54 11.45
N ASP A 17 14.42 -10.76 10.61
CA ASP A 17 14.39 -10.34 9.21
C ASP A 17 13.26 -11.04 8.45
N HIS A 18 13.03 -12.32 8.70
CA HIS A 18 11.94 -13.08 8.06
C HIS A 18 10.56 -12.58 8.49
N GLU A 19 10.32 -12.40 9.79
CA GLU A 19 9.06 -11.88 10.32
C GLU A 19 8.76 -10.48 9.79
N LEU A 20 9.78 -9.63 9.69
CA LEU A 20 9.65 -8.28 9.16
C LEU A 20 9.30 -8.31 7.66
N VAL A 21 9.91 -9.19 6.87
CA VAL A 21 9.56 -9.37 5.45
C VAL A 21 8.13 -9.88 5.28
N GLU A 22 7.70 -10.82 6.13
CA GLU A 22 6.31 -11.31 6.13
C GLU A 22 5.31 -10.19 6.46
N GLU A 23 5.58 -9.41 7.50
CA GLU A 23 4.71 -8.29 7.90
C GLU A 23 4.64 -7.21 6.83
N MET A 24 5.76 -6.91 6.16
CA MET A 24 5.78 -6.00 5.01
C MET A 24 4.92 -6.53 3.85
N ALA A 25 5.01 -7.83 3.54
CA ALA A 25 4.21 -8.45 2.48
C ALA A 25 2.70 -8.42 2.81
N VAL A 26 2.34 -8.71 4.06
CA VAL A 26 0.96 -8.63 4.56
C VAL A 26 0.44 -7.19 4.47
N SER A 27 1.22 -6.22 4.96
CA SER A 27 0.88 -4.80 4.95
C SER A 27 0.69 -4.25 3.54
N LEU A 28 1.61 -4.59 2.62
CA LEU A 28 1.53 -4.19 1.22
C LEU A 28 0.29 -4.80 0.54
N GLY A 29 0.02 -6.08 0.77
CA GLY A 29 -1.15 -6.76 0.22
C GLY A 29 -2.47 -6.21 0.74
N ALA A 30 -2.54 -5.89 2.04
CA ALA A 30 -3.73 -5.27 2.65
C ALA A 30 -3.98 -3.87 2.07
N ALA A 31 -2.94 -3.03 2.00
CA ALA A 31 -3.06 -1.68 1.44
C ALA A 31 -3.47 -1.71 -0.05
N GLY A 32 -2.95 -2.67 -0.82
CA GLY A 32 -3.35 -2.87 -2.23
C GLY A 32 -4.83 -3.19 -2.38
N ARG A 33 -5.35 -4.16 -1.63
CA ARG A 33 -6.78 -4.51 -1.65
C ARG A 33 -7.66 -3.33 -1.25
N SER A 34 -7.30 -2.59 -0.21
CA SER A 34 -8.05 -1.40 0.19
C SER A 34 -8.06 -0.31 -0.89
N ALA A 35 -6.95 -0.12 -1.62
CA ALA A 35 -6.90 0.81 -2.73
C ALA A 35 -7.80 0.36 -3.90
N GLU A 36 -7.76 -0.92 -4.26
CA GLU A 36 -8.62 -1.50 -5.31
C GLU A 36 -10.11 -1.36 -4.98
N GLU A 37 -10.50 -1.70 -3.74
CA GLU A 37 -11.87 -1.57 -3.26
C GLU A 37 -12.35 -0.11 -3.29
N ALA A 38 -11.52 0.82 -2.80
CA ALA A 38 -11.88 2.23 -2.73
C ALA A 38 -11.97 2.88 -4.13
N VAL A 39 -11.11 2.49 -5.07
CA VAL A 39 -11.19 2.94 -6.46
C VAL A 39 -12.45 2.39 -7.13
N SER A 40 -12.74 1.09 -6.96
CA SER A 40 -13.92 0.45 -7.52
C SER A 40 -15.23 1.04 -6.98
N ALA A 41 -15.23 1.54 -5.73
CA ALA A 41 -16.39 2.20 -5.14
C ALA A 41 -16.78 3.51 -5.85
N LEU A 42 -15.92 4.06 -6.71
CA LEU A 42 -16.22 5.24 -7.53
C LEU A 42 -17.04 4.92 -8.77
N ASP A 43 -17.15 3.64 -9.13
CA ASP A 43 -17.85 3.20 -10.35
C ASP A 43 -19.36 3.42 -10.24
N GLY A 44 -19.95 3.91 -11.32
CA GLY A 44 -21.40 4.16 -11.40
C GLY A 44 -21.91 5.33 -10.56
N LEU A 45 -21.05 6.04 -9.81
CA LEU A 45 -21.46 7.25 -9.11
C LEU A 45 -21.69 8.42 -10.08
N PRO A 46 -22.68 9.30 -9.80
CA PRO A 46 -22.85 10.56 -10.52
C PRO A 46 -21.58 11.42 -10.46
N GLU A 47 -21.31 12.22 -11.50
CA GLU A 47 -20.08 13.03 -11.59
C GLU A 47 -19.89 14.04 -10.43
N SER A 48 -20.98 14.40 -9.75
CA SER A 48 -20.99 15.31 -8.61
C SER A 48 -21.91 14.81 -7.51
N GLY A 49 -21.58 15.11 -6.27
CA GLY A 49 -22.42 14.82 -5.11
C GLY A 49 -21.59 14.57 -3.86
N GLU A 50 -22.20 14.74 -2.70
CA GLU A 50 -21.52 14.58 -1.41
C GLU A 50 -20.93 13.17 -1.23
N LEU A 51 -21.68 12.14 -1.66
CA LEU A 51 -21.20 10.76 -1.63
C LEU A 51 -19.97 10.56 -2.51
N ARG A 52 -19.93 11.16 -3.72
CA ARG A 52 -18.78 11.04 -4.60
C ARG A 52 -17.56 11.75 -4.04
N GLU A 53 -17.72 12.97 -3.50
CA GLU A 53 -16.59 13.68 -2.86
C GLU A 53 -16.03 12.90 -1.66
N LYS A 54 -16.92 12.31 -0.85
CA LYS A 54 -16.51 11.44 0.26
C LYS A 54 -15.71 10.22 -0.22
N LEU A 55 -16.21 9.51 -1.24
CA LEU A 55 -15.55 8.32 -1.77
C LEU A 55 -14.25 8.67 -2.51
N LEU A 56 -14.17 9.82 -3.16
CA LEU A 56 -12.94 10.33 -3.78
C LEU A 56 -11.85 10.61 -2.74
N LYS A 57 -12.23 11.18 -1.59
CA LYS A 57 -11.29 11.37 -0.48
C LYS A 57 -10.79 10.03 0.06
N GLN A 58 -11.70 9.07 0.28
CA GLN A 58 -11.33 7.74 0.77
C GLN A 58 -10.42 6.99 -0.22
N ALA A 59 -10.72 7.06 -1.52
CA ALA A 59 -9.87 6.50 -2.57
C ALA A 59 -8.48 7.16 -2.58
N ALA A 60 -8.39 8.48 -2.44
CA ALA A 60 -7.11 9.18 -2.39
C ALA A 60 -6.28 8.78 -1.16
N GLU A 61 -6.90 8.65 0.00
CA GLU A 61 -6.24 8.20 1.24
C GLU A 61 -5.73 6.76 1.10
N ALA A 62 -6.55 5.85 0.56
CA ALA A 62 -6.17 4.44 0.36
C ALA A 62 -5.03 4.28 -0.66
N VAL A 63 -5.12 4.97 -1.80
CA VAL A 63 -4.07 4.95 -2.83
C VAL A 63 -2.77 5.55 -2.29
N TYR A 64 -2.83 6.64 -1.52
CA TYR A 64 -1.65 7.24 -0.90
C TYR A 64 -0.97 6.28 0.08
N ALA A 65 -1.75 5.64 0.96
CA ALA A 65 -1.23 4.64 1.89
C ALA A 65 -0.57 3.47 1.17
N TYR A 66 -1.17 3.00 0.08
CA TYR A 66 -0.62 1.93 -0.74
C TYR A 66 0.69 2.32 -1.44
N PHE A 67 0.80 3.53 -1.99
CA PHE A 67 2.04 4.02 -2.58
C PHE A 67 3.17 4.10 -1.56
N ILE A 68 2.87 4.54 -0.33
CA ILE A 68 3.85 4.52 0.78
C ILE A 68 4.32 3.09 1.06
N GLN A 69 3.40 2.12 1.18
CA GLN A 69 3.77 0.72 1.40
C GLN A 69 4.63 0.16 0.27
N ARG A 70 4.31 0.50 -0.99
CA ARG A 70 5.12 0.14 -2.15
C ARG A 70 6.54 0.69 -2.04
N GLU A 71 6.68 1.97 -1.68
CA GLU A 71 7.99 2.62 -1.54
C GLU A 71 8.81 2.02 -0.39
N LEU A 72 8.18 1.68 0.74
CA LEU A 72 8.82 0.96 1.85
C LEU A 72 9.33 -0.43 1.41
N CYS A 73 8.62 -1.09 0.50
CA CYS A 73 9.04 -2.35 -0.10
C CYS A 73 10.01 -2.19 -1.30
N GLY A 74 10.47 -0.97 -1.61
CA GLY A 74 11.38 -0.69 -2.72
C GLY A 74 10.73 -0.56 -4.11
N LEU A 75 9.40 -0.61 -4.21
CA LEU A 75 8.62 -0.56 -5.44
C LEU A 75 8.24 0.89 -5.82
N LYS A 76 9.22 1.68 -6.24
CA LYS A 76 9.07 3.14 -6.40
C LYS A 76 8.36 3.62 -7.67
N ARG A 77 8.18 2.75 -8.68
CA ARG A 77 7.54 3.12 -9.95
C ARG A 77 6.04 2.83 -9.86
N HIS A 78 5.22 3.88 -9.98
CA HIS A 78 3.77 3.79 -9.81
C HIS A 78 2.99 3.72 -11.13
N ASP A 79 3.60 4.00 -12.28
CA ASP A 79 2.90 4.08 -13.58
C ASP A 79 2.16 2.79 -13.96
N GLU A 80 2.79 1.63 -13.72
CA GLU A 80 2.21 0.32 -14.02
C GLU A 80 1.00 0.06 -13.12
N VAL A 81 1.14 0.26 -11.81
CA VAL A 81 0.05 -0.01 -10.87
C VAL A 81 -1.11 0.98 -11.01
N ILE A 82 -0.83 2.25 -11.34
CA ILE A 82 -1.87 3.24 -11.66
C ILE A 82 -2.75 2.75 -12.81
N ARG A 83 -2.14 2.18 -13.84
CA ARG A 83 -2.83 1.63 -15.00
C ARG A 83 -3.56 0.33 -14.67
N ASP A 84 -2.91 -0.60 -13.99
CA ASP A 84 -3.45 -1.92 -13.69
C ASP A 84 -4.66 -1.85 -12.75
N MET A 85 -4.64 -0.94 -11.76
CA MET A 85 -5.76 -0.69 -10.84
C MET A 85 -6.79 0.30 -11.40
N GLY A 86 -6.56 0.89 -12.58
CA GLY A 86 -7.47 1.87 -13.18
C GLY A 86 -7.65 3.15 -12.36
N ILE A 87 -6.61 3.61 -11.64
CA ILE A 87 -6.71 4.72 -10.69
C ILE A 87 -7.09 6.03 -11.44
N PRO A 88 -8.26 6.63 -11.16
CA PRO A 88 -8.70 7.83 -11.86
C PRO A 88 -7.80 9.04 -11.58
N ARG A 89 -7.61 9.91 -12.57
CA ARG A 89 -6.83 11.17 -12.42
C ARG A 89 -7.31 12.04 -11.27
N MET A 90 -8.61 12.05 -10.99
CA MET A 90 -9.20 12.82 -9.89
C MET A 90 -8.88 12.28 -8.50
N VAL A 91 -8.48 11.00 -8.39
CA VAL A 91 -7.90 10.41 -7.17
C VAL A 91 -6.44 10.84 -7.05
N LEU A 92 -5.67 10.71 -8.15
CA LEU A 92 -4.25 11.11 -8.19
C LEU A 92 -4.04 12.60 -7.85
N ALA A 93 -4.93 13.47 -8.33
CA ALA A 93 -4.89 14.91 -8.07
C ALA A 93 -5.10 15.28 -6.59
N ARG A 94 -5.58 14.36 -5.76
CA ARG A 94 -5.88 14.56 -4.33
C ARG A 94 -4.90 13.86 -3.40
N LEU A 95 -3.90 13.16 -3.92
CA LEU A 95 -2.93 12.45 -3.08
C LEU A 95 -2.17 13.41 -2.16
N GLY A 96 -2.11 13.09 -0.87
CA GLY A 96 -1.39 13.90 0.13
C GLY A 96 -2.03 15.25 0.47
N ALA A 97 -3.17 15.60 -0.13
CA ALA A 97 -3.92 16.80 0.25
C ALA A 97 -4.66 16.54 1.56
N ARG A 98 -4.50 17.44 2.54
CA ARG A 98 -5.13 17.33 3.86
C ARG A 98 -5.94 18.58 4.19
#